data_AF-A0A960MDU3-F1
#
_entry.id   AF-A0A960MDU3-F1
#
_cell.length_a   1.000
_cell.length_b   1.000
_cell.length_c   1.000
_cell.angle_alpha   90.00
_cell.angle_beta   90.00
_cell.angle_gamma   90.00
#
_symmetry.space_group_name_H-M   'P 1'
#
loop_
_entity.id
_entity.type
_entity.pdbx_description
1 polymer ?
#
loop_
_entity_poly.entity_id
_entity_poly.type
_entity_poly.pdbx_seq_one_letter_code
_entity_poly.pdbx_strand_id
1 'polypeptide(L)'
;MMIHHFLFGYRYQVRESKDYETPFGPVRWSYVTESVGLPILDPGTTVIELDGRTIFKAKRGFQEASPFAKNLTINGDQIFWEDGDYAFTLSLRKLEPPSRAEINQ
;
A
#
# COMPACT_ATOMS: atom_id res chain seq x y z
N MET A 1 -20.53 16.47 22.61
CA MET A 1 -20.33 16.47 21.14
C MET A 1 -18.96 15.96 20.70
N MET A 2 -17.90 16.05 21.52
CA MET A 2 -16.54 15.59 21.16
C MET A 2 -16.39 14.05 21.08
N ILE A 3 -17.13 13.29 21.90
CA ILE A 3 -17.00 11.82 22.01
C ILE A 3 -17.43 11.08 20.73
N HIS A 4 -18.38 11.63 19.97
CA HIS A 4 -18.93 10.98 18.78
C HIS A 4 -17.89 10.90 17.65
N HIS A 5 -17.10 11.95 17.44
CA HIS A 5 -15.99 11.93 16.46
C HIS A 5 -14.87 10.96 16.85
N PHE A 6 -14.60 10.79 18.15
CA PHE A 6 -13.58 9.85 18.62
C PHE A 6 -13.98 8.39 18.38
N LEU A 7 -15.28 8.07 18.48
CA LEU A 7 -15.83 6.73 18.34
C LEU A 7 -16.22 6.35 16.91
N PHE A 8 -16.54 7.33 16.05
CA PHE A 8 -17.04 7.07 14.69
C PHE A 8 -16.23 7.75 13.57
N GLY A 9 -15.18 8.49 13.92
CA GLY A 9 -14.30 9.12 12.95
C GLY A 9 -13.39 8.11 12.26
N TYR A 10 -13.21 8.30 10.95
CA TYR A 10 -12.14 7.66 10.20
C TYR A 10 -10.80 8.27 10.60
N ARG A 11 -9.83 7.44 10.92
CA ARG A 11 -8.47 7.84 11.28
C ARG A 11 -7.49 7.23 10.31
N TYR A 12 -6.67 8.09 9.73
CA TYR A 12 -5.54 7.71 8.90
C TYR A 12 -4.29 8.36 9.47
N GLN A 13 -3.30 7.54 9.82
CA GLN A 13 -2.02 8.02 10.33
C GLN A 13 -0.89 7.26 9.66
N VAL A 14 0.00 7.97 8.98
CA VAL A 14 1.24 7.39 8.48
C VAL A 14 2.19 7.19 9.66
N ARG A 15 2.60 5.95 9.91
CA ARG A 15 3.59 5.59 10.94
C ARG A 15 5.00 5.65 10.36
N GLU A 16 5.17 5.12 9.16
CA GLU A 16 6.43 5.11 8.42
C GLU A 16 6.16 5.23 6.93
N SER A 17 7.08 5.85 6.20
CA SER A 17 7.01 5.96 4.74
C SER A 17 8.40 6.01 4.15
N LYS A 18 8.54 5.46 2.94
CA LYS A 18 9.78 5.52 2.16
C LYS A 18 9.45 5.61 0.68
N ASP A 19 10.17 6.50 0.01
CA ASP A 19 10.03 6.72 -1.42
C ASP A 19 11.20 6.03 -2.16
N TYR A 20 10.88 5.50 -3.34
CA TYR A 20 11.79 4.76 -4.19
C TYR A 20 11.61 5.20 -5.63
N GLU A 21 12.71 5.39 -6.36
CA GLU A 21 12.67 5.73 -7.77
C GLU A 21 12.58 4.48 -8.64
N THR A 22 11.70 4.50 -9.64
CA THR A 22 11.54 3.39 -10.60
C THR A 22 11.40 3.91 -12.02
N PRO A 23 11.66 3.07 -13.05
CA PRO A 23 11.41 3.45 -14.45
C PRO A 23 9.95 3.81 -14.77
N PHE A 24 8.99 3.41 -13.92
CA PHE A 24 7.56 3.67 -14.09
C PHE A 24 7.07 4.90 -13.32
N GLY A 25 7.94 5.55 -12.55
CA GLY A 25 7.61 6.67 -11.67
C GLY A 25 7.95 6.38 -10.20
N PRO A 26 7.75 7.37 -9.32
CA PRO A 26 8.05 7.22 -7.90
C PRO A 26 7.12 6.19 -7.26
N VAL A 27 7.71 5.26 -6.51
CA VAL A 27 6.99 4.30 -5.67
C VAL A 27 7.08 4.75 -4.22
N ARG A 28 5.93 4.90 -3.58
CA ARG A 28 5.84 5.17 -2.14
C ARG A 28 5.38 3.93 -1.41
N TRP A 29 6.19 3.48 -0.48
CA TRP A 29 5.76 2.52 0.54
C TRP A 29 5.35 3.29 1.79
N SER A 30 4.25 2.87 2.42
CA SER A 30 3.78 3.43 3.68
C SER A 30 3.22 2.35 4.59
N TYR A 31 3.57 2.45 5.86
CA TYR A 31 2.95 1.74 6.95
C TYR A 31 2.02 2.69 7.70
N VAL A 32 0.72 2.40 7.69
CA VAL A 32 -0.31 3.33 8.19
C VAL A 32 -1.23 2.67 9.19
N THR A 33 -1.73 3.45 10.15
CA THR A 33 -2.93 3.11 10.92
C THR A 33 -4.14 3.55 10.11
N GLU A 34 -5.08 2.65 9.84
CA GLU A 34 -6.33 2.94 9.16
C GLU A 34 -7.49 2.27 9.91
N SER A 35 -8.23 3.08 10.68
CA SER A 35 -9.28 2.57 11.55
C SER A 35 -10.51 3.48 11.57
N VAL A 36 -11.65 2.88 11.87
CA VAL A 36 -12.89 3.59 12.22
C VAL A 36 -13.09 3.40 13.72
N GLY A 37 -13.14 4.50 14.47
CA GLY A 37 -13.26 4.48 15.93
C GLY A 37 -11.92 4.48 16.68
N LEU A 38 -11.76 3.59 17.67
CA LEU A 38 -10.57 3.56 18.53
C LEU A 38 -9.43 2.74 17.90
N PRO A 39 -8.26 3.34 17.60
CA PRO A 39 -7.16 2.70 16.86
C PRO A 39 -6.29 1.76 17.71
N ILE A 40 -6.68 1.47 18.96
CA ILE A 40 -5.79 0.94 20.02
C ILE A 40 -5.20 -0.43 19.68
N LEU A 41 -5.75 -1.14 18.68
CA LEU A 41 -5.35 -2.50 18.30
C LEU A 41 -5.18 -2.65 16.78
N ASP A 42 -5.02 -1.55 16.04
CA ASP A 42 -4.78 -1.66 14.60
C ASP A 42 -3.32 -2.08 14.35
N PRO A 43 -3.09 -3.31 13.84
CA PRO A 43 -1.75 -3.78 13.48
C PRO A 43 -1.13 -2.91 12.38
N GLY A 44 -1.95 -2.12 11.69
CA GLY A 44 -1.61 -1.23 10.61
C GLY A 44 -1.74 -1.91 9.26
N THR A 45 -1.52 -1.10 8.23
CA THR A 45 -1.78 -1.43 6.83
C THR A 45 -0.56 -1.05 6.03
N THR A 46 -0.10 -1.96 5.18
CA THR A 46 0.86 -1.64 4.13
C THR A 46 0.12 -1.05 2.95
N VAL A 47 0.61 0.10 2.48
CA VAL A 47 0.18 0.74 1.24
C VAL A 47 1.41 0.90 0.35
N ILE A 48 1.31 0.45 -0.90
CA ILE A 48 2.31 0.73 -1.94
C ILE A 48 1.60 1.53 -3.03
N GLU A 49 2.17 2.68 -3.36
CA GLU A 49 1.66 3.60 -4.37
C GLU A 49 2.69 3.73 -5.50
N LEU A 50 2.22 3.88 -6.73
CA LEU A 50 3.01 4.24 -7.91
C LEU A 50 2.43 5.53 -8.49
N ASP A 51 3.22 6.59 -8.55
CA ASP A 51 2.80 7.90 -9.07
C ASP A 51 1.47 8.38 -8.45
N GLY A 52 1.36 8.24 -7.12
CA GLY A 52 0.18 8.63 -6.34
C GLY A 52 -1.03 7.68 -6.46
N ARG A 53 -0.91 6.55 -7.17
CA ARG A 53 -1.97 5.54 -7.28
C ARG A 53 -1.64 4.32 -6.44
N THR A 54 -2.56 3.90 -5.58
CA THR A 54 -2.39 2.66 -4.81
C THR A 54 -2.38 1.45 -5.74
N ILE A 55 -1.27 0.71 -5.76
CA ILE A 55 -1.11 -0.54 -6.53
C ILE A 55 -1.22 -1.78 -5.64
N PHE A 56 -0.98 -1.61 -4.34
CA PHE A 56 -1.13 -2.67 -3.35
C PHE A 56 -1.56 -2.09 -2.01
N LYS A 57 -2.51 -2.76 -1.36
CA LYS A 57 -2.95 -2.45 0.00
C LYS A 57 -3.29 -3.74 0.72
N ALA A 58 -2.66 -3.96 1.87
CA ALA A 58 -2.94 -5.11 2.71
C ALA A 58 -3.05 -4.69 4.17
N LYS A 59 -4.21 -4.99 4.75
CA LYS A 59 -4.49 -4.83 6.18
C LYS A 59 -4.40 -6.20 6.84
N ARG A 60 -3.56 -6.33 7.87
CA ARG A 60 -3.41 -7.58 8.61
C ARG A 60 -4.39 -7.67 9.77
N GLY A 61 -4.66 -8.90 10.22
CA GLY A 61 -5.47 -9.16 11.39
C GLY A 61 -4.75 -8.79 12.68
N PHE A 62 -5.50 -8.36 13.69
CA PHE A 62 -4.98 -8.20 15.04
C PHE A 62 -4.52 -9.58 15.54
N GLN A 63 -3.22 -9.74 15.84
CA GLN A 63 -2.47 -10.96 16.25
C GLN A 63 -1.46 -11.52 15.23
N GLU A 64 -1.28 -10.92 14.06
CA GLU A 64 -0.19 -11.33 13.16
C GLU A 64 1.18 -10.85 13.70
N ALA A 65 2.17 -11.75 13.75
CA ALA A 65 3.47 -11.53 14.40
C ALA A 65 4.34 -10.47 13.70
N SER A 66 4.07 -10.19 12.42
CA SER A 66 4.75 -9.17 11.65
C SER A 66 3.73 -8.43 10.78
N PRO A 67 3.21 -7.28 11.23
CA PRO A 67 1.95 -6.77 10.69
C PRO A 67 2.06 -5.95 9.40
N PHE A 68 3.27 -5.74 8.86
CA PHE A 68 3.49 -4.90 7.68
C PHE A 68 4.68 -5.35 6.86
N ALA A 69 4.65 -5.01 5.56
CA ALA A 69 5.72 -5.26 4.62
C ALA A 69 7.03 -4.60 5.06
N LYS A 70 8.12 -5.34 4.99
CA LYS A 70 9.48 -4.95 5.34
C LYS A 70 10.43 -5.24 4.18
N ASN A 71 11.63 -4.66 4.28
CA ASN A 71 12.73 -4.91 3.35
C ASN A 71 12.33 -4.69 1.89
N LEU A 72 11.53 -3.64 1.63
CA LEU A 72 11.07 -3.36 0.29
C LEU A 72 12.24 -2.95 -0.60
N THR A 73 12.42 -3.69 -1.70
CA THR A 73 13.45 -3.47 -2.71
C THR A 73 12.81 -3.37 -4.08
N ILE A 74 13.43 -2.59 -4.95
CA ILE A 74 12.98 -2.42 -6.33
C ILE A 74 14.09 -2.82 -7.27
N ASN A 75 13.76 -3.65 -8.24
CA ASN A 75 14.66 -4.09 -9.30
C ASN A 75 13.94 -3.96 -10.63
N GLY A 76 14.25 -2.89 -11.38
CA GLY A 76 13.62 -2.62 -12.67
C GLY A 76 12.11 -2.46 -12.57
N ASP A 77 11.38 -3.44 -13.10
CA ASP A 77 9.92 -3.51 -13.13
C ASP A 77 9.31 -4.33 -11.99
N GLN A 78 10.11 -4.76 -11.02
CA GLN A 78 9.67 -5.60 -9.92
C GLN A 78 9.87 -4.93 -8.57
N ILE A 79 8.84 -4.99 -7.74
CA ILE A 79 8.85 -4.58 -6.34
C ILE A 79 8.79 -5.84 -5.49
N PHE A 80 9.72 -5.98 -4.55
CA PHE A 80 9.82 -7.12 -3.65
C PHE A 80 9.71 -6.67 -2.21
N TRP A 81 8.98 -7.42 -1.40
CA TRP A 81 8.92 -7.22 0.04
C TRP A 81 8.60 -8.54 0.74
N GLU A 82 8.84 -8.59 2.04
CA GLU A 82 8.40 -9.69 2.90
C GLU A 82 7.49 -9.14 3.99
N ASP A 83 6.58 -9.95 4.51
CA ASP A 83 5.76 -9.57 5.67
C ASP A 83 6.12 -10.36 6.93
N GLY A 84 7.12 -11.22 6.88
CA GLY A 84 7.55 -12.10 7.98
C GLY A 84 7.10 -13.54 7.81
N ASP A 85 5.99 -13.79 7.12
CA ASP A 85 5.50 -15.14 6.82
C ASP A 85 5.76 -15.51 5.35
N TYR A 86 5.63 -14.54 4.45
CA TYR A 86 5.77 -14.73 3.01
C TYR A 86 6.62 -13.63 2.37
N ALA A 87 7.27 -13.99 1.27
CA ALA A 87 7.90 -13.06 0.35
C ALA A 87 6.95 -12.82 -0.84
N PHE A 88 6.82 -11.56 -1.24
CA PHE A 88 5.94 -11.13 -2.31
C PHE A 88 6.74 -10.47 -3.43
N THR A 89 6.18 -10.53 -4.63
CA THR A 89 6.70 -9.82 -5.79
C THR A 89 5.54 -9.22 -6.55
N LEU A 90 5.66 -7.94 -6.88
CA LEU A 90 4.75 -7.25 -7.77
C LEU A 90 5.50 -6.84 -9.03
N SER A 91 5.09 -7.39 -10.18
CA SER A 91 5.65 -7.02 -11.49
C SER A 91 4.77 -5.97 -12.16
N LEU A 92 5.39 -4.89 -12.61
CA LEU A 92 4.76 -3.78 -13.30
C LEU A 92 4.93 -3.94 -14.81
N ARG A 93 3.85 -3.81 -15.56
CA ARG A 93 3.90 -3.75 -17.03
C ARG A 93 3.03 -2.62 -17.51
N LYS A 94 3.60 -1.76 -18.35
CA LYS A 94 2.82 -0.71 -19.02
C LYS A 94 2.01 -1.36 -20.13
N LEU A 95 0.70 -1.19 -20.07
CA LEU A 95 -0.17 -1.56 -21.18
C LEU A 95 -0.04 -0.48 -22.26
N GLU A 96 0.19 -0.89 -23.50
CA GLU A 96 0.05 0.03 -24.63
C GLU A 96 -1.42 0.45 -24.72
N PRO A 97 -1.72 1.73 -25.00
CA PRO A 97 -3.08 2.12 -25.29
C PRO A 97 -3.58 1.29 -26.49
N PRO A 98 -4.86 0.86 -26.49
CA PRO A 98 -5.41 0.14 -27.63
C PRO A 98 -5.17 0.96 -28.89
N SER A 99 -4.71 0.27 -29.94
CA SER A 99 -4.45 0.95 -31.21
C SER A 99 -5.78 1.53 -31.70
N ARG A 100 -5.75 2.70 -32.35
CA ARG A 100 -6.97 3.37 -32.87
C ARG A 100 -7.83 2.48 -33.79
N ALA A 101 -7.31 1.34 -34.25
CA ALA A 101 -8.03 0.37 -35.06
C ALA A 101 -9.06 -0.48 -34.28
N GLU A 102 -8.96 -0.55 -32.95
CA GLU A 102 -9.81 -1.42 -32.11
C GLU A 102 -11.03 -0.70 -31.51
N ILE A 103 -11.12 0.62 -31.68
CA ILE A 103 -12.19 1.45 -31.10
C ILE A 103 -13.44 1.51 -32.02
N ASN A 104 -13.33 1.00 -33.25
CA ASN A 104 -14.38 1.05 -34.26
C ASN A 104 -14.94 -0.33 -34.64
N GLN A 105 -14.85 -1.33 -33.75
CA GLN A 105 -15.53 -2.63 -33.88
C GLN A 105 -16.58 -2.77 -32.78
#